data_AF-A0A2X3BX98-F1
#
_entry.id   AF-A0A2X3BX98-F1
#
_cell.length_a   1.000
_cell.length_b   1.000
_cell.length_c   1.000
_cell.angle_alpha   90.00
_cell.angle_beta   90.00
_cell.angle_gamma   90.00
#
_symmetry.space_group_name_H-M   'P 1'
#
loop_
_entity.id
_entity.type
_entity.pdbx_description
1 polymer ?
#
loop_
_entity_poly.entity_id
_entity_poly.type
_entity_poly.pdbx_seq_one_letter_code
_entity_poly.pdbx_strand_id
1 'polypeptide(L)'
;MNEQVLRLILMICICITFLAFEEMNFYDYLSRNIDGKKFNKIMSISVILTFISSLYSIWNLNYIFIYVFELIMLKTLIILLIKKEWKRAIYFSIRNAIYVFVLYEIYITKYL
;
A
#
# COMPACT_ATOMS: atom_id res chain seq x y z
N MET A 1 -11.03 -10.97 -22.11
CA MET A 1 -11.01 -10.01 -20.98
C MET A 1 -10.42 -8.71 -21.51
N ASN A 2 -11.06 -7.55 -21.27
CA ASN A 2 -10.56 -6.28 -21.80
C ASN A 2 -9.16 -5.98 -21.25
N GLU A 3 -8.29 -5.43 -22.11
CA GLU A 3 -6.91 -5.09 -21.75
C GLU A 3 -6.82 -4.15 -20.54
N GLN A 4 -7.78 -3.24 -20.41
CA GLN A 4 -7.93 -2.35 -19.26
C GLN A 4 -8.20 -3.12 -17.94
N VAL A 5 -9.00 -4.19 -17.99
CA VAL A 5 -9.31 -5.04 -16.83
C VAL A 5 -8.08 -5.82 -16.39
N LEU A 6 -7.33 -6.37 -17.36
CA LEU A 6 -6.08 -7.09 -17.08
C LEU A 6 -5.05 -6.19 -16.40
N ARG A 7 -4.86 -4.96 -16.89
CA ARG A 7 -3.95 -3.98 -16.28
C ARG A 7 -4.39 -3.57 -14.89
N LEU A 8 -5.68 -3.32 -14.69
CA LEU A 8 -6.21 -2.97 -13.37
C LEU A 8 -5.95 -4.08 -12.36
N ILE A 9 -6.21 -5.34 -12.73
CA ILE A 9 -5.90 -6.51 -11.90
C ILE A 9 -4.39 -6.57 -11.61
N LEU A 10 -3.54 -6.35 -12.61
CA LEU A 10 -2.09 -6.37 -12.44
C LEU A 10 -1.60 -5.28 -11.46
N MET A 11 -2.11 -4.04 -11.59
CA MET A 11 -1.81 -2.95 -10.66
C MET A 11 -2.26 -3.29 -9.24
N ILE A 12 -3.47 -3.84 -9.09
CA ILE A 12 -3.99 -4.29 -7.78
C ILE A 12 -3.05 -5.34 -7.17
N CYS A 13 -2.66 -6.37 -7.93
CA CYS A 13 -1.76 -7.42 -7.46
C CYS A 13 -0.40 -6.87 -6.99
N ILE A 14 0.18 -5.95 -7.75
CA ILE A 14 1.48 -5.34 -7.43
C ILE A 14 1.37 -4.47 -6.17
N CYS A 15 0.33 -3.64 -6.07
CA CYS A 15 0.10 -2.84 -4.86
C CYS A 15 -0.16 -3.71 -3.62
N ILE A 16 -0.92 -4.81 -3.74
CA ILE A 16 -1.13 -5.74 -2.63
C ILE A 16 0.20 -6.33 -2.18
N THR A 17 1.08 -6.67 -3.12
CA THR A 17 2.42 -7.21 -2.82
C THR A 17 3.28 -6.19 -2.07
N PHE A 18 3.32 -4.94 -2.55
CA PHE A 18 4.04 -3.84 -1.88
C PHE A 18 3.47 -3.55 -0.49
N LEU A 19 2.14 -3.52 -0.37
CA LEU A 19 1.48 -3.30 0.91
C LEU A 19 1.81 -4.40 1.90
N ALA A 20 1.68 -5.67 1.50
CA ALA A 20 1.98 -6.81 2.36
C ALA A 20 3.44 -6.75 2.87
N PHE A 21 4.39 -6.41 1.99
CA PHE A 21 5.79 -6.26 2.36
C PHE A 21 6.01 -5.13 3.40
N GLU A 22 5.43 -3.95 3.19
CA GLU A 22 5.59 -2.85 4.14
C GLU A 22 4.87 -3.10 5.46
N GLU A 23 3.66 -3.66 5.42
CA GLU A 23 2.92 -3.96 6.63
C GLU A 23 3.59 -5.06 7.46
N MET A 24 4.22 -6.06 6.84
CA MET A 24 5.06 -7.05 7.56
C MET A 24 6.26 -6.37 8.25
N ASN A 25 7.01 -5.52 7.53
CA ASN A 25 8.14 -4.79 8.10
C ASN A 25 7.72 -3.87 9.26
N PHE A 26 6.55 -3.24 9.11
CA PHE A 26 5.98 -2.36 10.13
C PHE A 26 5.43 -3.15 11.32
N TYR A 27 4.87 -4.34 11.08
CA TYR A 27 4.44 -5.27 12.11
C TYR A 27 5.59 -5.72 12.99
N ASP A 28 6.70 -6.14 12.39
CA ASP A 28 7.90 -6.55 13.12
C ASP A 28 8.49 -5.42 13.95
N TYR A 29 8.38 -4.18 13.48
CA TYR A 29 8.80 -3.01 14.25
C TYR A 29 7.90 -2.75 15.47
N LEU A 30 6.59 -2.80 15.28
CA LEU A 30 5.63 -2.43 16.31
C LEU A 30 5.37 -3.52 17.34
N SER A 31 5.43 -4.79 16.95
CA SER A 31 5.31 -5.93 17.86
C SER A 31 6.38 -5.93 18.96
N ARG A 32 7.55 -5.31 18.69
CA ARG A 32 8.64 -5.13 19.66
C ARG A 32 8.47 -3.93 20.59
N ASN A 33 7.54 -3.01 20.28
CA ASN A 33 7.52 -1.67 20.87
C ASN A 33 6.13 -1.18 21.35
N ILE A 34 5.03 -1.92 21.14
CA ILE A 34 3.65 -1.55 21.52
C ILE A 34 2.85 -2.79 21.98
N ASP A 35 1.87 -2.59 22.85
CA ASP A 35 0.78 -3.55 23.12
C ASP A 35 0.10 -4.07 21.83
N GLY A 36 0.30 -5.36 21.54
CA GLY A 36 -0.14 -6.00 20.29
C GLY A 36 -1.65 -5.91 19.99
N LYS A 37 -2.52 -5.71 21.00
CA LYS A 37 -3.98 -5.63 20.80
C LYS A 37 -4.44 -4.39 20.02
N LYS A 38 -3.90 -3.20 20.33
CA LYS A 38 -4.25 -1.97 19.57
C LYS A 38 -3.71 -2.02 18.15
N PHE A 39 -2.57 -2.68 17.98
CA PHE A 39 -1.90 -2.78 16.70
C PHE A 39 -2.57 -3.77 15.73
N ASN A 40 -2.97 -4.96 16.20
CA ASN A 40 -3.73 -5.91 15.37
C ASN A 40 -5.01 -5.28 14.80
N LYS A 41 -5.65 -4.36 15.54
CA LYS A 41 -6.82 -3.63 15.06
C LYS A 41 -6.50 -2.63 13.94
N ILE A 42 -5.37 -1.91 14.03
CA ILE A 42 -4.94 -0.97 12.99
C ILE A 42 -4.56 -1.70 11.70
N MET A 43 -3.90 -2.85 11.85
CA MET A 43 -3.48 -3.72 10.74
C MET A 43 -4.69 -4.36 10.04
N SER A 44 -5.63 -4.92 10.81
CA SER A 44 -6.83 -5.54 10.22
C SER A 44 -7.71 -4.55 9.47
N ILE A 45 -7.82 -3.30 9.96
CA ILE A 45 -8.56 -2.24 9.27
C ILE A 45 -7.92 -1.93 7.91
N SER A 46 -6.60 -1.83 7.83
CA SER A 46 -5.90 -1.57 6.57
C SER A 46 -6.17 -2.68 5.56
N VAL A 47 -6.01 -3.94 5.94
CA VAL A 47 -6.30 -5.10 5.08
C VAL A 47 -7.73 -5.08 4.54
N ILE A 48 -8.72 -4.85 5.41
CA ILE A 48 -10.14 -4.80 5.02
C ILE A 48 -10.41 -3.66 4.03
N LEU A 49 -9.85 -2.47 4.27
CA LEU A 49 -9.97 -1.32 3.37
C LEU A 49 -9.38 -1.59 2.00
N THR A 50 -8.20 -2.20 1.93
CA THR A 50 -7.60 -2.60 0.64
C THR A 50 -8.46 -3.62 -0.09
N PHE A 51 -9.01 -4.60 0.63
CA PHE A 51 -9.85 -5.62 0.01
C PHE A 51 -11.14 -5.01 -0.58
N ILE A 52 -11.86 -4.21 0.20
CA ILE A 52 -13.11 -3.56 -0.26
C ILE A 52 -12.83 -2.61 -1.43
N SER A 53 -11.77 -1.80 -1.33
CA SER A 53 -11.43 -0.85 -2.40
C SER A 53 -10.98 -1.55 -3.69
N SER A 54 -10.27 -2.69 -3.59
CA SER A 54 -9.88 -3.48 -4.76
C SER A 54 -11.10 -4.08 -5.48
N LEU A 55 -12.08 -4.63 -4.75
CA LEU A 55 -13.32 -5.14 -5.32
C LEU A 55 -14.13 -4.03 -5.98
N TYR A 56 -14.26 -2.88 -5.32
CA TYR A 56 -14.97 -1.73 -5.86
C TYR A 56 -14.32 -1.18 -7.13
N SER A 57 -12.98 -1.17 -7.17
CA SER A 57 -12.18 -0.74 -8.31
C SER A 57 -12.39 -1.63 -9.52
N ILE A 58 -12.41 -2.96 -9.33
CA ILE A 58 -12.69 -3.93 -10.40
C ILE A 58 -14.13 -3.77 -10.92
N TRP A 59 -15.11 -3.64 -10.02
CA TRP A 59 -16.52 -3.52 -10.40
C TRP A 59 -16.76 -2.28 -11.27
N ASN A 60 -16.18 -1.14 -10.88
CA ASN A 60 -16.44 0.15 -11.53
C ASN A 60 -15.37 0.55 -12.55
N LEU A 61 -14.38 -0.30 -12.81
CA LEU A 61 -13.24 -0.04 -13.71
C LEU A 61 -12.56 1.31 -13.43
N ASN A 62 -12.36 1.63 -12.15
CA ASN A 62 -11.73 2.87 -11.71
C ASN A 62 -10.46 2.58 -10.90
N TYR A 63 -9.65 3.61 -10.67
CA TYR A 63 -8.39 3.48 -9.92
C TYR A 63 -8.52 3.92 -8.45
N ILE A 64 -9.72 3.85 -7.85
CA ILE A 64 -9.92 4.35 -6.48
C ILE A 64 -9.02 3.64 -5.46
N PHE A 65 -8.69 2.38 -5.73
CA PHE A 65 -7.84 1.57 -4.88
C PHE A 65 -6.43 2.17 -4.73
N ILE A 66 -5.91 2.88 -5.74
CA ILE A 66 -4.58 3.52 -5.69
C ILE A 66 -4.56 4.60 -4.59
N TYR A 67 -5.60 5.43 -4.52
CA TYR A 67 -5.73 6.44 -3.47
C TYR A 67 -5.80 5.81 -2.08
N VAL A 68 -6.55 4.72 -1.93
CA VAL A 68 -6.64 3.99 -0.65
C VAL A 68 -5.28 3.40 -0.27
N PHE A 69 -4.56 2.83 -1.22
CA PHE A 69 -3.20 2.32 -1.03
C PHE A 69 -2.24 3.41 -0.54
N GLU A 70 -2.21 4.57 -1.21
CA GLU A 70 -1.35 5.69 -0.81
C GLU A 70 -1.68 6.21 0.60
N LEU A 71 -2.96 6.30 0.97
CA LEU A 71 -3.38 6.70 2.32
C LEU A 71 -2.88 5.71 3.39
N ILE A 72 -2.92 4.41 3.10
CA ILE A 72 -2.40 3.39 4.02
C ILE A 72 -0.88 3.51 4.16
N MET A 73 -0.15 3.76 3.08
CA MET A 73 1.30 3.98 3.11
C MET A 73 1.66 5.26 3.87
N LEU A 74 0.88 6.33 3.69
CA LEU A 74 1.05 7.59 4.40
C LEU A 74 0.89 7.42 5.92
N LYS A 75 -0.08 6.62 6.37
CA LYS A 75 -0.25 6.27 7.79
C LYS A 75 1.04 5.72 8.39
N THR A 76 1.69 4.79 7.68
CA THR A 76 2.95 4.16 8.13
C THR A 76 4.06 5.20 8.28
N LEU A 77 4.23 6.09 7.29
CA LEU A 77 5.20 7.17 7.35
C LEU A 77 4.95 8.12 8.54
N ILE A 78 3.70 8.54 8.75
CA ILE A 78 3.32 9.42 9.86
C ILE A 78 3.71 8.79 11.21
N ILE A 79 3.43 7.51 11.41
CA ILE A 79 3.77 6.83 12.67
C ILE A 79 5.29 6.77 12.87
N LEU A 80 6.06 6.49 11.81
CA LEU A 80 7.53 6.47 11.89
C LEU A 80 8.09 7.86 12.25
N LEU A 81 7.53 8.94 11.69
CA LEU A 81 7.92 10.31 11.99
C LEU A 81 7.58 10.70 13.43
N ILE A 82 6.36 10.39 13.91
CA ILE A 82 5.93 10.66 15.30
C ILE A 82 6.86 9.94 16.29
N LYS A 83 7.25 8.70 15.97
CA LYS A 83 8.20 7.92 16.79
C LYS A 83 9.66 8.30 16.60
N LYS A 84 9.97 9.28 15.74
CA LYS A 84 11.34 9.75 15.44
C LYS A 84 12.27 8.64 14.93
N GLU A 85 11.73 7.66 14.21
CA GLU A 85 12.47 6.56 13.58
C GLU A 85 13.06 6.99 12.23
N TRP A 86 13.93 8.00 12.23
CA TRP A 86 14.42 8.68 11.02
C TRP A 86 15.01 7.72 9.99
N LYS A 87 15.84 6.77 10.43
CA LYS A 87 16.46 5.79 9.53
C LYS A 87 15.41 4.96 8.80
N ARG A 88 14.40 4.46 9.52
CA ARG A 88 13.31 3.65 8.93
C ARG A 88 12.41 4.50 8.04
N ALA A 89 12.10 5.73 8.44
CA ALA A 89 11.31 6.66 7.64
C ALA A 89 11.97 6.92 6.28
N ILE A 90 13.29 7.15 6.25
CA ILE A 90 14.05 7.35 5.01
C ILE A 90 13.99 6.08 4.12
N TYR A 91 14.26 4.90 4.68
CA TYR A 91 14.17 3.65 3.91
C TYR A 91 12.76 3.40 3.37
N PHE A 92 11.74 3.67 4.17
CA PHE A 92 10.34 3.58 3.76
C PHE A 92 10.05 4.54 2.61
N SER A 93 10.46 5.81 2.71
CA SER A 93 10.25 6.81 1.66
C SER A 93 10.93 6.44 0.35
N ILE A 94 12.15 5.91 0.38
CA ILE A 94 12.87 5.45 -0.81
C ILE A 94 12.10 4.30 -1.47
N ARG A 95 11.68 3.29 -0.71
CA ARG A 95 10.89 2.17 -1.25
C ARG A 95 9.55 2.63 -1.80
N ASN A 96 8.87 3.53 -1.10
CA ASN A 96 7.60 4.10 -1.57
C ASN A 96 7.76 4.84 -2.91
N ALA A 97 8.85 5.60 -3.09
CA ALA A 97 9.15 6.24 -4.37
C ALA A 97 9.36 5.19 -5.50
N ILE A 98 10.05 4.09 -5.21
CA ILE A 98 10.23 2.98 -6.16
C ILE A 98 8.87 2.34 -6.52
N TYR A 99 7.98 2.13 -5.55
CA TYR A 99 6.65 1.59 -5.80
C TYR A 99 5.82 2.48 -6.74
N VAL A 100 5.82 3.79 -6.48
CA VAL A 100 5.15 4.78 -7.34
C VAL A 100 5.74 4.74 -8.75
N PHE A 101 7.06 4.65 -8.89
CA PHE A 101 7.72 4.55 -10.19
C PHE A 101 7.27 3.31 -10.97
N VAL A 102 7.25 2.13 -10.32
CA VAL A 102 6.77 0.88 -10.93
C VAL A 102 5.30 1.00 -11.37
N LEU A 103 4.43 1.59 -10.55
CA LEU A 103 3.02 1.79 -10.88
C LEU A 103 2.84 2.75 -12.07
N TYR A 104 3.67 3.79 -12.14
CA TYR A 104 3.66 4.75 -13.22
C TYR A 104 4.06 4.13 -14.56
N GLU A 105 5.09 3.29 -14.58
CA GLU A 105 5.52 2.53 -15.78
C GLU A 105 4.40 1.64 -16.33
N ILE A 106 3.67 0.95 -15.45
CA ILE A 106 2.51 0.09 -15.82
C ILE A 106 1.35 0.93 -16.38
N TYR A 107 1.17 2.14 -15.85
CA TYR A 107 0.15 3.06 -16.34
C TYR A 107 0.49 3.62 -17.73
N ILE A 108 1.75 4.03 -17.96
CA ILE A 108 2.17 4.69 -19.20
C ILE A 108 2.37 3.75 -20.37
N THR A 109 2.66 2.47 -20.14
CA THR A 109 2.68 1.43 -21.20
C THR A 109 1.34 1.26 -21.94
N LYS A 110 0.33 2.11 -21.68
CA LYS A 110 -0.91 2.26 -22.46
C LYS A 110 -0.79 3.25 -23.62
N TYR A 111 0.12 4.22 -23.51
CA TYR A 111 0.24 5.37 -24.42
C TYR A 111 1.43 5.27 -25.39
N LEU A 112 2.17 4.16 -25.34
CA LEU A 112 3.21 3.74 -26.29
C LEU A 112 2.69 2.57 -27.10
#